data_AF-A0A348MJL1-F1
#
_entry.id   AF-A0A348MJL1-F1
#
_cell.length_a   1.000
_cell.length_b   1.000
_cell.length_c   1.000
_cell.angle_alpha   90.00
_cell.angle_beta   90.00
_cell.angle_gamma   90.00
#
_symmetry.space_group_name_H-M   'P 1'
#
loop_
_entity.id
_entity.type
_entity.pdbx_description
1 polymer ?
#
loop_
_entity_poly.entity_id
_entity_poly.type
_entity_poly.pdbx_seq_one_letter_code
_entity_poly.pdbx_strand_id
1 'polypeptide(L)'
;MENFKDLILKGKRLESFQEKVDFFIDLFSKTKYKEFYQSIIILYNLLDIFEDRYQVIFHLFNHFLYLKVYPESFALINELEERKEDLFYLIQKYPLPEEFSNKNLDGIKSYLDSYIQPNDKIGASYYELAILSKGLVDEDLNDSFFKKAIDFSKGDEKVRIILRYSDILLKGGKEESSIEILTFYINELDNNFLQLMYKLASIYENRDQIKAIQLYEKISKYDPDFLDVQEKISKLTKSEKEYKIKNTENFDLENENNIHFL
;
A
#
# COMPACT_ATOMS: atom_id res chain seq x y z
N MET A 1 -11.15 -15.90 21.84
CA MET A 1 -10.06 -16.06 20.84
C MET A 1 -9.34 -14.73 20.79
N GLU A 2 -8.05 -14.67 21.11
CA GLU A 2 -7.28 -13.40 21.05
C GLU A 2 -7.28 -12.88 19.60
N ASN A 3 -7.34 -11.56 19.42
CA ASN A 3 -7.29 -10.92 18.11
C ASN A 3 -5.89 -11.10 17.51
N PHE A 4 -5.78 -11.41 16.21
CA PHE A 4 -4.50 -11.58 15.51
C PHE A 4 -3.54 -10.39 15.70
N LYS A 5 -4.07 -9.16 15.66
CA LYS A 5 -3.28 -7.95 15.90
C LYS A 5 -2.62 -7.97 17.28
N ASP A 6 -3.37 -8.37 18.31
CA ASP A 6 -2.87 -8.42 19.68
C ASP A 6 -1.81 -9.51 19.84
N LEU A 7 -1.94 -10.64 19.13
CA LEU A 7 -0.93 -11.70 19.10
C LEU A 7 0.40 -11.21 18.52
N ILE A 8 0.39 -10.49 17.40
CA ILE A 8 1.62 -9.94 16.80
C ILE A 8 2.26 -8.91 17.73
N LEU A 9 1.46 -7.98 18.29
CA LEU A 9 1.98 -6.97 19.20
C LEU A 9 2.54 -7.57 20.50
N LYS A 10 1.92 -8.65 21.01
CA LYS A 10 2.42 -9.41 22.15
C LYS A 10 3.80 -10.01 21.85
N GLY A 11 3.96 -10.68 20.70
CA GLY A 11 5.25 -11.24 20.27
C GLY A 11 6.34 -10.17 20.15
N LYS A 12 6.01 -9.02 19.54
CA LYS A 12 6.95 -7.89 19.41
C LYS A 12 7.45 -7.33 20.74
N ARG A 13 6.62 -7.35 21.79
CA ARG A 13 6.93 -6.84 23.14
C ARG A 13 7.75 -7.79 24.00
N LEU A 14 7.99 -9.04 23.57
CA LEU A 14 8.85 -9.96 24.29
C LEU A 14 10.28 -9.41 24.35
N GLU A 15 10.87 -9.43 25.55
CA GLU A 15 12.20 -8.90 25.82
C GLU A 15 13.30 -9.85 25.35
N SER A 16 13.13 -11.16 25.58
CA SER A 16 14.07 -12.17 25.15
C SER A 16 13.96 -12.42 23.64
N PHE A 17 15.11 -12.38 22.96
CA PHE A 17 15.20 -12.73 21.54
C PHE A 17 14.72 -14.17 21.28
N GLN A 18 15.15 -15.12 22.12
CA GLN A 18 14.76 -16.52 21.97
C GLN A 18 13.26 -16.72 22.15
N GLU A 19 12.66 -16.11 23.18
CA GLU A 19 11.21 -16.20 23.42
C GLU A 19 10.42 -15.61 22.26
N LYS A 20 10.91 -14.52 21.66
CA LYS A 20 10.30 -13.89 20.49
C LYS A 20 10.30 -14.80 19.27
N VAL A 21 11.45 -15.42 18.99
CA VAL A 21 11.58 -16.40 17.89
C VAL A 21 10.64 -17.58 18.11
N ASP A 22 10.68 -18.20 19.28
CA ASP A 22 9.84 -19.36 19.62
C ASP A 22 8.35 -19.02 19.52
N PHE A 23 7.95 -17.83 19.99
CA PHE A 23 6.58 -17.35 19.88
C PHE A 23 6.10 -17.24 18.44
N PHE A 24 6.89 -16.60 17.57
CA PHE A 24 6.48 -16.43 16.17
C PHE A 24 6.53 -17.74 15.37
N ILE A 25 7.44 -18.67 15.69
CA ILE A 25 7.47 -20.01 15.10
C ILE A 25 6.22 -20.80 15.50
N ASP A 26 5.86 -20.81 16.79
CA ASP A 26 4.64 -21.47 17.27
C ASP A 26 3.40 -20.87 16.60
N LEU A 27 3.31 -19.54 16.55
CA LEU A 27 2.21 -18.83 15.90
C LEU A 27 2.14 -19.16 14.39
N PHE A 28 3.28 -19.18 13.69
CA PHE A 28 3.33 -19.59 12.29
C PHE A 28 2.86 -21.03 12.10
N SER A 29 3.31 -21.95 12.94
CA SER A 29 2.97 -23.38 12.87
C SER A 29 1.46 -23.64 12.92
N LYS A 30 0.73 -22.82 13.69
CA LYS A 30 -0.73 -22.88 13.86
C LYS A 30 -1.50 -22.25 12.69
N THR A 31 -0.84 -21.40 11.90
CA THR A 31 -1.47 -20.49 10.93
C THR A 31 -1.19 -20.84 9.47
N LYS A 32 0.00 -21.41 9.17
CA LYS A 32 0.64 -21.56 7.84
C LYS A 32 -0.13 -22.21 6.68
N TYR A 33 -1.29 -22.82 6.93
CA TYR A 33 -2.16 -23.38 5.87
C TYR A 33 -3.64 -23.15 6.13
N LYS A 34 -3.97 -22.18 6.99
CA LYS A 34 -5.35 -21.81 7.34
C LYS A 34 -5.62 -20.35 7.01
N GLU A 35 -4.67 -19.48 7.32
CA GLU A 35 -4.82 -18.03 7.22
C GLU A 35 -3.60 -17.45 6.50
N PHE A 36 -3.54 -17.62 5.17
CA PHE A 36 -2.33 -17.30 4.39
C PHE A 36 -1.84 -15.85 4.56
N TYR A 37 -2.75 -14.88 4.60
CA TYR A 37 -2.40 -13.46 4.81
C TYR A 37 -1.75 -13.23 6.18
N GLN A 38 -2.31 -13.81 7.24
CA GLN A 38 -1.77 -13.71 8.60
C GLN A 38 -0.40 -14.38 8.69
N SER A 39 -0.24 -15.53 8.06
CA SER A 39 1.04 -16.24 7.97
C SER A 39 2.13 -15.43 7.29
N ILE A 40 1.81 -14.69 6.22
CA ILE A 40 2.77 -13.79 5.58
C ILE A 40 3.24 -12.70 6.55
N ILE A 41 2.33 -12.09 7.31
CA ILE A 41 2.68 -11.08 8.32
C ILE A 41 3.59 -11.67 9.41
N ILE A 42 3.30 -12.90 9.87
CA ILE A 42 4.15 -13.60 10.84
C ILE A 42 5.55 -13.85 10.24
N LEU A 43 5.62 -14.30 8.99
CA LEU A 43 6.89 -14.57 8.30
C LEU A 43 7.74 -13.31 8.13
N TYR A 44 7.15 -12.17 7.80
CA TYR A 44 7.89 -10.90 7.77
C TYR A 44 8.43 -10.50 9.15
N ASN A 45 7.72 -10.82 10.23
CA ASN A 45 8.23 -10.61 11.59
C ASN A 45 9.34 -11.60 11.98
N LEU A 46 9.41 -12.76 11.34
CA LEU A 46 10.48 -13.74 11.52
C LEU A 46 11.72 -13.43 10.68
N LEU A 47 11.58 -12.72 9.56
CA LEU A 47 12.64 -12.54 8.56
C LEU A 47 13.94 -11.93 9.14
N ASP A 48 13.80 -11.04 10.13
CA ASP A 48 14.92 -10.32 10.74
C ASP A 48 15.44 -10.96 12.03
N ILE A 49 14.74 -11.96 12.57
CA ILE A 49 15.05 -12.57 13.88
C ILE A 49 15.29 -14.07 13.82
N PHE A 50 14.92 -14.75 12.74
CA PHE A 50 15.13 -16.18 12.61
C PHE A 50 16.44 -16.46 11.87
N GLU A 51 17.27 -17.34 12.47
CA GLU A 51 18.61 -17.66 11.95
C GLU A 51 18.56 -18.24 10.53
N ASP A 52 17.63 -19.17 10.27
CA ASP A 52 17.43 -19.72 8.94
C ASP A 52 16.50 -18.85 8.09
N ARG A 53 17.01 -17.67 7.71
CA ARG A 53 16.32 -16.72 6.82
C ARG A 53 15.86 -17.38 5.51
N TYR A 54 16.63 -18.36 5.00
CA TYR A 54 16.31 -19.06 3.77
C TYR A 54 14.99 -19.85 3.88
N GLN A 55 14.75 -20.50 5.02
CA GLN A 55 13.48 -21.17 5.28
C GLN A 55 12.29 -20.19 5.34
N VAL A 56 12.49 -18.99 5.90
CA VAL A 56 11.44 -17.94 5.93
C VAL A 56 11.12 -17.47 4.51
N ILE A 57 12.14 -17.21 3.69
CA ILE A 57 12.00 -16.81 2.28
C ILE A 57 11.23 -17.87 1.50
N PHE A 58 11.55 -19.16 1.68
CA PHE A 58 10.82 -20.25 1.05
C PHE A 58 9.35 -20.27 1.46
N HIS A 59 9.06 -20.07 2.75
CA HIS A 59 7.68 -20.02 3.21
C HIS A 59 6.92 -18.81 2.64
N LEU A 60 7.54 -17.62 2.56
CA LEU A 60 6.96 -16.46 1.90
C LEU A 60 6.64 -16.76 0.44
N PHE A 61 7.61 -17.28 -0.31
CA PHE A 61 7.45 -17.73 -1.69
C PHE A 61 6.24 -18.65 -1.85
N ASN A 62 6.15 -19.70 -1.01
CA ASN A 62 5.08 -20.67 -1.07
C ASN A 62 3.71 -20.04 -0.76
N HIS A 63 3.61 -19.18 0.26
CA HIS A 63 2.35 -18.50 0.61
C HIS A 63 1.89 -17.55 -0.49
N PHE A 64 2.81 -16.83 -1.14
CA PHE A 64 2.47 -15.99 -2.28
C PHE A 64 1.97 -16.81 -3.47
N LEU A 65 2.47 -18.03 -3.69
CA LEU A 65 1.91 -18.94 -4.70
C LEU A 65 0.46 -19.33 -4.37
N TYR A 66 0.16 -19.69 -3.11
CA TYR A 66 -1.21 -20.01 -2.69
C TYR A 66 -2.17 -18.83 -2.86
N LEU A 67 -1.72 -17.61 -2.57
CA LEU A 67 -2.49 -16.39 -2.75
C LEU A 67 -2.51 -15.85 -4.19
N LYS A 68 -1.78 -16.51 -5.10
CA LYS A 68 -1.59 -16.09 -6.49
C LYS A 68 -1.03 -14.68 -6.65
N VAL A 69 -0.21 -14.25 -5.68
CA VAL A 69 0.54 -13.00 -5.74
C VAL A 69 1.87 -13.28 -6.44
N TYR A 70 1.75 -13.63 -7.72
CA TYR A 70 2.85 -14.14 -8.54
C TYR A 70 4.07 -13.20 -8.67
N PRO A 71 3.93 -11.86 -8.67
CA PRO A 71 5.10 -10.97 -8.69
C PRO A 71 6.05 -11.20 -7.51
N GLU A 72 5.55 -11.40 -6.28
CA GLU A 72 6.38 -11.68 -5.09
C GLU A 72 7.00 -13.05 -5.17
N SER A 73 6.22 -14.06 -5.54
CA SER A 73 6.77 -15.39 -5.74
C SER A 73 7.90 -15.36 -6.77
N PHE A 74 7.75 -14.61 -7.86
CA PHE A 74 8.78 -14.46 -8.87
C PHE A 74 10.02 -13.73 -8.35
N ALA A 75 9.85 -12.64 -7.59
CA ALA A 75 10.97 -11.90 -7.00
C ALA A 75 11.81 -12.78 -6.06
N LEU A 76 11.15 -13.65 -5.27
CA LEU A 76 11.82 -14.53 -4.31
C LEU A 76 12.50 -15.75 -4.95
N ILE A 77 12.18 -16.09 -6.21
CA ILE A 77 12.82 -17.23 -6.90
C ILE A 77 14.33 -17.06 -6.97
N ASN A 78 14.81 -15.85 -7.28
CA ASN A 78 16.25 -15.61 -7.41
C ASN A 78 16.98 -15.84 -6.07
N GLU A 79 16.39 -15.44 -4.95
CA GLU A 79 16.93 -15.71 -3.61
C GLU A 79 16.94 -17.22 -3.28
N LEU A 80 15.96 -17.97 -3.80
CA LEU A 80 15.88 -19.42 -3.60
C LEU A 80 16.86 -20.20 -4.50
N GLU A 81 17.15 -19.69 -5.71
CA GLU A 81 18.06 -20.32 -6.67
C GLU A 81 19.49 -20.46 -6.16
N GLU A 82 19.92 -19.60 -5.23
CA GLU A 82 21.28 -19.60 -4.68
C GLU A 82 21.61 -20.86 -3.86
N ARG A 83 20.60 -21.54 -3.28
CA ARG A 83 20.77 -22.73 -2.42
C ARG A 83 19.90 -23.91 -2.87
N LYS A 84 20.18 -24.44 -4.06
CA LYS A 84 19.36 -25.48 -4.73
C LYS A 84 19.11 -26.75 -3.91
N GLU A 85 20.10 -27.23 -3.15
CA GLU A 85 19.96 -28.44 -2.33
C GLU A 85 18.94 -28.24 -1.20
N ASP A 86 19.01 -27.09 -0.53
CA ASP A 86 18.07 -26.71 0.53
C ASP A 86 16.66 -26.50 -0.04
N LEU A 87 16.54 -25.90 -1.22
CA LEU A 87 15.26 -25.75 -1.91
C LEU A 87 14.60 -27.10 -2.16
N PHE A 88 15.35 -28.08 -2.69
CA PHE A 88 14.82 -29.41 -2.96
C PHE A 88 14.31 -30.09 -1.69
N TYR A 89 15.08 -30.00 -0.60
CA TYR A 89 14.65 -30.50 0.70
C TYR A 89 13.37 -29.80 1.19
N LEU A 90 13.27 -28.47 1.06
CA LEU A 90 12.10 -27.71 1.50
C LEU A 90 10.85 -28.02 0.69
N ILE A 91 10.96 -28.18 -0.64
CA ILE A 91 9.83 -28.56 -1.51
C ILE A 91 9.31 -29.95 -1.16
N GLN A 92 10.18 -30.89 -0.78
CA GLN A 92 9.75 -32.22 -0.31
C GLN A 92 9.03 -32.16 1.04
N LYS A 93 9.45 -31.26 1.93
CA LYS A 93 8.92 -31.12 3.29
C LYS A 93 7.61 -30.33 3.34
N TYR A 94 7.43 -29.36 2.45
CA TYR A 94 6.32 -28.42 2.49
C TYR A 94 5.62 -28.36 1.12
N PRO A 95 4.33 -28.71 1.05
CA PRO A 95 3.63 -28.80 -0.23
C PRO A 95 3.50 -27.43 -0.89
N LEU A 96 3.85 -27.37 -2.17
CA LEU A 96 3.48 -26.29 -3.07
C LEU A 96 1.99 -26.44 -3.48
N PRO A 97 1.34 -25.37 -3.98
CA PRO A 97 0.01 -25.50 -4.57
C PRO A 97 0.00 -26.54 -5.70
N GLU A 98 -1.14 -27.20 -5.92
CA GLU A 98 -1.30 -28.29 -6.89
C GLU A 98 -0.83 -27.92 -8.30
N GLU A 99 -1.08 -26.67 -8.73
CA GLU A 99 -0.63 -26.15 -10.04
C GLU A 99 0.91 -26.13 -10.22
N PHE A 100 1.67 -26.22 -9.11
CA PHE A 100 3.13 -26.20 -9.07
C PHE A 100 3.77 -27.51 -8.58
N SER A 101 3.00 -28.47 -8.05
CA SER A 101 3.55 -29.64 -7.32
C SER A 101 4.47 -30.53 -8.17
N ASN A 102 4.29 -30.53 -9.49
CA ASN A 102 5.07 -31.32 -10.44
C ASN A 102 6.07 -30.49 -11.26
N LYS A 103 6.24 -29.20 -10.93
CA LYS A 103 7.13 -28.29 -11.65
C LYS A 103 8.45 -28.16 -10.88
N ASN A 104 9.57 -28.18 -11.61
CA ASN A 104 10.84 -27.70 -11.06
C ASN A 104 10.83 -26.16 -11.04
N LEU A 105 11.87 -25.56 -10.43
CA LEU A 105 11.91 -24.11 -10.24
C LEU A 105 11.87 -23.33 -11.57
N ASP A 106 12.58 -23.80 -12.60
CA ASP A 106 12.52 -23.20 -13.95
C ASP A 106 11.10 -23.23 -14.51
N GLY A 107 10.40 -24.36 -14.35
CA GLY A 107 9.01 -24.52 -14.77
C GLY A 107 8.03 -23.64 -13.97
N ILE A 108 8.31 -23.39 -12.68
CA ILE A 108 7.56 -22.42 -11.88
C ILE A 108 7.85 -21.01 -12.39
N LYS A 109 9.12 -20.65 -12.60
CA LYS A 109 9.54 -19.34 -13.10
C LYS A 109 8.89 -18.99 -14.43
N SER A 110 8.95 -19.89 -15.41
CA SER A 110 8.31 -19.72 -16.71
C SER A 110 6.78 -19.61 -16.60
N TYR A 111 6.16 -20.35 -15.67
CA TYR A 111 4.73 -20.20 -15.41
C TYR A 111 4.44 -18.80 -14.88
N LEU A 112 5.09 -18.37 -13.80
CA LEU A 112 4.84 -17.08 -13.17
C LEU A 112 5.06 -15.91 -14.15
N ASP A 113 6.12 -15.96 -14.96
CA ASP A 113 6.41 -14.93 -15.97
C ASP A 113 5.22 -14.68 -16.93
N SER A 114 4.49 -15.75 -17.30
CA SER A 114 3.30 -15.64 -18.15
C SER A 114 2.07 -15.05 -17.45
N TYR A 115 2.04 -14.98 -16.11
CA TYR A 115 0.91 -14.53 -15.30
C TYR A 115 1.17 -13.25 -14.50
N ILE A 116 2.37 -12.65 -14.59
CA ILE A 116 2.67 -11.31 -14.05
C ILE A 116 2.08 -10.26 -15.01
N GLN A 117 0.75 -10.20 -15.07
CA GLN A 117 0.03 -9.15 -15.77
C GLN A 117 -0.94 -8.48 -14.80
N PRO A 118 -1.10 -7.14 -14.86
CA PRO A 118 -2.05 -6.44 -14.01
C PRO A 118 -3.45 -7.05 -14.09
N ASN A 119 -3.93 -7.60 -12.98
CA ASN A 119 -5.29 -8.09 -12.84
C ASN A 119 -5.83 -7.73 -11.46
N ASP A 120 -7.12 -7.41 -11.40
CA ASP A 120 -7.75 -6.86 -10.19
C ASP A 120 -7.73 -7.86 -9.01
N LYS A 121 -7.60 -9.17 -9.26
CA LYS A 121 -7.48 -10.17 -8.18
C LYS A 121 -6.14 -10.05 -7.45
N ILE A 122 -5.05 -9.79 -8.18
CA ILE A 122 -3.75 -9.52 -7.58
C ILE A 122 -3.80 -8.22 -6.78
N GLY A 123 -4.42 -7.16 -7.34
CA GLY A 123 -4.64 -5.90 -6.64
C GLY A 123 -5.38 -6.07 -5.31
N ALA A 124 -6.47 -6.86 -5.31
CA ALA A 124 -7.21 -7.19 -4.10
C ALA A 124 -6.38 -7.96 -3.05
N SER A 125 -5.54 -8.91 -3.47
CA SER A 125 -4.64 -9.62 -2.56
C SER A 125 -3.63 -8.68 -1.89
N TYR A 126 -3.04 -7.74 -2.64
CA TYR A 126 -2.17 -6.74 -2.03
C TYR A 126 -2.90 -5.81 -1.09
N TYR A 127 -4.13 -5.40 -1.44
CA TYR A 127 -4.92 -4.55 -0.57
C TYR A 127 -5.21 -5.23 0.76
N GLU A 128 -5.56 -6.52 0.75
CA GLU A 128 -5.78 -7.28 1.98
C GLU A 128 -4.51 -7.37 2.83
N LEU A 129 -3.35 -7.63 2.19
CA LEU A 129 -2.05 -7.58 2.88
C LEU A 129 -1.78 -6.20 3.48
N ALA A 130 -2.04 -5.11 2.75
CA ALA A 130 -1.83 -3.75 3.21
C ALA A 130 -2.72 -3.40 4.41
N ILE A 131 -3.99 -3.80 4.39
CA ILE A 131 -4.92 -3.55 5.50
C ILE A 131 -4.52 -4.35 6.74
N LEU A 132 -4.24 -5.65 6.59
CA LEU A 132 -3.91 -6.52 7.72
C LEU A 132 -2.54 -6.18 8.33
N SER A 133 -1.56 -5.80 7.52
CA SER A 133 -0.19 -5.56 7.99
C SER A 133 0.02 -4.18 8.63
N LYS A 134 -0.99 -3.29 8.62
CA LYS A 134 -0.90 -1.93 9.15
C LYS A 134 -0.46 -1.91 10.63
N GLY A 135 0.74 -1.37 10.87
CA GLY A 135 1.35 -1.30 12.20
C GLY A 135 1.81 -2.64 12.77
N LEU A 136 1.79 -3.70 11.95
CA LEU A 136 2.23 -5.06 12.31
C LEU A 136 3.54 -5.45 11.63
N VAL A 137 3.88 -4.83 10.51
CA VAL A 137 5.17 -4.96 9.81
C VAL A 137 5.85 -3.59 9.72
N ASP A 138 7.03 -3.56 9.11
CA ASP A 138 7.72 -2.32 8.76
C ASP A 138 6.83 -1.39 7.90
N GLU A 139 6.95 -0.08 8.11
CA GLU A 139 6.06 0.87 7.46
C GLU A 139 6.28 0.95 5.94
N ASP A 140 7.53 0.87 5.48
CA ASP A 140 7.85 0.89 4.06
C ASP A 140 7.30 -0.35 3.35
N LEU A 141 7.30 -1.50 4.05
CA LEU A 141 6.67 -2.72 3.56
C LEU A 141 5.15 -2.58 3.43
N ASN A 142 4.49 -1.97 4.42
CA ASN A 142 3.05 -1.71 4.37
C ASN A 142 2.68 -0.78 3.20
N ASP A 143 3.43 0.31 3.03
CA ASP A 143 3.26 1.27 1.95
C ASP A 143 3.50 0.64 0.58
N SER A 144 4.48 -0.27 0.48
CA SER A 144 4.73 -1.07 -0.72
C SER A 144 3.53 -1.93 -1.12
N PHE A 145 2.85 -2.56 -0.15
CA PHE A 145 1.62 -3.32 -0.46
C PHE A 145 0.50 -2.41 -0.97
N PHE A 146 0.31 -1.21 -0.41
CA PHE A 146 -0.68 -0.27 -0.94
C PHE A 146 -0.35 0.14 -2.38
N LYS A 147 0.91 0.49 -2.67
CA LYS A 147 1.33 0.88 -4.03
C LYS A 147 1.07 -0.24 -5.03
N LYS A 148 1.48 -1.46 -4.71
CA LYS A 148 1.20 -2.64 -5.56
C LYS A 148 -0.31 -2.91 -5.71
N ALA A 149 -1.10 -2.74 -4.65
CA ALA A 149 -2.55 -2.86 -4.75
C ALA A 149 -3.12 -1.88 -5.77
N ILE A 150 -2.62 -0.64 -5.80
CA ILE A 150 -3.04 0.39 -6.75
C ILE A 150 -2.58 0.08 -8.17
N ASP A 151 -1.33 -0.36 -8.35
CA ASP A 151 -0.74 -0.64 -9.66
C ASP A 151 -1.40 -1.83 -10.36
N PHE A 152 -1.87 -2.82 -9.58
CA PHE A 152 -2.56 -4.01 -10.09
C PHE A 152 -4.09 -3.86 -10.17
N SER A 153 -4.65 -2.72 -9.76
CA SER A 153 -6.10 -2.45 -9.81
C SER A 153 -6.47 -1.49 -10.93
N LYS A 154 -7.74 -1.53 -11.38
CA LYS A 154 -8.29 -0.61 -12.40
C LYS A 154 -9.62 0.01 -11.97
N GLY A 155 -10.01 1.08 -12.66
CA GLY A 155 -11.31 1.75 -12.48
C GLY A 155 -11.62 2.14 -11.03
N ASP A 156 -12.85 1.93 -10.61
CA ASP A 156 -13.36 2.32 -9.28
C ASP A 156 -12.65 1.61 -8.12
N GLU A 157 -12.12 0.40 -8.33
CA GLU A 157 -11.34 -0.29 -7.30
C GLU A 157 -10.04 0.45 -7.02
N LYS A 158 -9.31 0.83 -8.08
CA LYS A 158 -8.08 1.62 -7.95
C LYS A 158 -8.32 2.91 -7.16
N VAL A 159 -9.38 3.64 -7.48
CA VAL A 159 -9.78 4.88 -6.78
C VAL A 159 -10.06 4.62 -5.30
N ARG A 160 -10.83 3.58 -4.98
CA ARG A 160 -11.16 3.24 -3.59
C ARG A 160 -9.92 2.92 -2.77
N ILE A 161 -8.96 2.19 -3.36
CA ILE A 161 -7.69 1.88 -2.70
C ILE A 161 -6.88 3.16 -2.45
N ILE A 162 -6.75 4.04 -3.45
CA ILE A 162 -6.03 5.32 -3.30
C ILE A 162 -6.66 6.18 -2.19
N LEU A 163 -7.99 6.35 -2.20
CA LEU A 163 -8.70 7.12 -1.18
C LEU A 163 -8.48 6.53 0.22
N ARG A 164 -8.56 5.19 0.34
CA ARG A 164 -8.33 4.52 1.62
C ARG A 164 -6.90 4.71 2.11
N TYR A 165 -5.92 4.61 1.22
CA TYR A 165 -4.53 4.79 1.57
C TYR A 165 -4.25 6.24 2.01
N SER A 166 -4.78 7.23 1.29
CA SER A 166 -4.79 8.64 1.72
C SER A 166 -5.38 8.83 3.12
N ASP A 167 -6.55 8.23 3.42
CA ASP A 167 -7.14 8.30 4.75
C ASP A 167 -6.25 7.70 5.84
N ILE A 168 -5.53 6.63 5.51
CA ILE A 168 -4.60 5.97 6.43
C ILE A 168 -3.41 6.88 6.73
N LEU A 169 -2.83 7.50 5.71
CA LEU A 169 -1.72 8.45 5.83
C LEU A 169 -2.14 9.67 6.68
N LEU A 170 -3.30 10.26 6.39
CA LEU A 170 -3.85 11.39 7.16
C LEU A 170 -4.03 11.05 8.64
N LYS A 171 -4.61 9.87 8.95
CA LYS A 171 -4.76 9.41 10.34
C LYS A 171 -3.43 9.14 11.03
N GLY A 172 -2.38 8.86 10.27
CA GLY A 172 -1.01 8.72 10.75
C GLY A 172 -0.26 10.05 10.88
N GLY A 173 -0.89 11.19 10.59
CA GLY A 173 -0.22 12.50 10.58
C GLY A 173 0.66 12.75 9.35
N LYS A 174 0.59 11.89 8.34
CA LYS A 174 1.37 11.97 7.09
C LYS A 174 0.60 12.73 6.02
N GLU A 175 0.25 13.99 6.30
CA GLU A 175 -0.54 14.82 5.38
C GLU A 175 0.17 15.04 4.04
N GLU A 176 1.47 15.34 4.05
CA GLU A 176 2.24 15.55 2.81
C GLU A 176 2.24 14.30 1.91
N SER A 177 2.49 13.12 2.48
CA SER A 177 2.45 11.86 1.73
C SER A 177 1.06 11.59 1.14
N SER A 178 0.00 11.99 1.84
CA SER A 178 -1.36 11.91 1.30
C SER A 178 -1.58 12.87 0.13
N ILE A 179 -1.01 14.07 0.17
CA ILE A 179 -1.08 15.04 -0.93
C ILE A 179 -0.30 14.55 -2.14
N GLU A 180 0.92 14.06 -1.92
CA GLU A 180 1.80 13.52 -2.95
C GLU A 180 1.11 12.39 -3.73
N ILE A 181 0.55 11.41 -3.01
CA ILE A 181 -0.09 10.27 -3.67
C ILE A 181 -1.36 10.64 -4.43
N LEU A 182 -2.19 11.51 -3.87
CA LEU A 182 -3.39 12.00 -4.56
C LEU A 182 -3.01 12.78 -5.82
N THR A 183 -2.03 13.69 -5.70
CA THR A 183 -1.53 14.49 -6.83
C THR A 183 -0.96 13.61 -7.93
N PHE A 184 -0.13 12.63 -7.57
CA PHE A 184 0.44 11.67 -8.51
C PHE A 184 -0.64 10.95 -9.32
N TYR A 185 -1.60 10.32 -8.65
CA TYR A 185 -2.64 9.55 -9.36
C TYR A 185 -3.70 10.42 -10.06
N ILE A 186 -3.97 11.64 -9.60
CA ILE A 186 -4.82 12.59 -10.36
C ILE A 186 -4.17 12.92 -11.71
N ASN A 187 -2.84 13.06 -11.75
CA ASN A 187 -2.11 13.37 -12.98
C ASN A 187 -1.95 12.15 -13.90
N GLU A 188 -1.78 10.94 -13.36
CA GLU A 188 -1.65 9.72 -14.19
C GLU A 188 -2.95 9.26 -14.85
N LEU A 189 -4.09 9.54 -14.22
CA LEU A 189 -5.36 8.91 -14.58
C LEU A 189 -6.26 9.76 -15.49
N ASP A 190 -5.71 10.83 -16.10
CA ASP A 190 -6.39 11.75 -17.00
C ASP A 190 -7.78 12.20 -16.51
N ASN A 191 -7.80 13.07 -15.48
CA ASN A 191 -8.95 13.87 -14.99
C ASN A 191 -10.28 13.14 -14.65
N ASN A 192 -10.37 11.82 -14.78
CA ASN A 192 -11.64 11.08 -14.64
C ASN A 192 -12.00 10.67 -13.20
N PHE A 193 -11.21 11.07 -12.20
CA PHE A 193 -11.44 10.69 -10.81
C PHE A 193 -11.68 11.90 -9.92
N LEU A 194 -12.87 12.48 -10.11
CA LEU A 194 -13.38 13.62 -9.33
C LEU A 194 -13.33 13.37 -7.82
N GLN A 195 -13.45 12.11 -7.38
CA GLN A 195 -13.34 11.73 -5.97
C GLN A 195 -11.94 11.99 -5.39
N LEU A 196 -10.87 11.72 -6.16
CA LEU A 196 -9.49 11.98 -5.72
C LEU A 196 -9.23 13.48 -5.62
N MET A 197 -9.71 14.24 -6.61
CA MET A 197 -9.62 15.70 -6.62
C MET A 197 -10.38 16.32 -5.45
N TYR A 198 -11.58 15.83 -5.16
CA TYR A 198 -12.38 16.28 -4.03
C TYR A 198 -11.67 16.01 -2.71
N LYS A 199 -11.08 14.81 -2.57
CA LYS A 199 -10.28 14.47 -1.39
C LYS A 199 -9.08 15.42 -1.24
N LEU A 200 -8.34 15.67 -2.32
CA LEU A 200 -7.21 16.59 -2.29
C LEU A 200 -7.63 18.03 -1.94
N ALA A 201 -8.74 18.51 -2.51
CA ALA A 201 -9.31 19.82 -2.19
C ALA A 201 -9.69 19.92 -0.70
N SER A 202 -10.29 18.87 -0.13
CA SER A 202 -10.66 18.83 1.28
C SER A 202 -9.46 18.94 2.23
N ILE A 203 -8.29 18.42 1.83
CA ILE A 203 -7.06 18.56 2.59
C ILE A 203 -6.58 20.02 2.52
N TYR A 204 -6.64 20.64 1.34
CA TYR A 204 -6.22 22.02 1.16
C TYR A 204 -7.13 23.07 1.82
N GLU A 205 -8.37 22.75 2.18
CA GLU A 205 -9.30 23.71 2.83
C GLU A 205 -8.69 24.45 4.03
N ASN A 206 -7.86 23.75 4.81
CA ASN A 206 -7.22 24.30 6.01
C ASN A 206 -5.77 24.73 5.80
N ARG A 207 -5.18 24.45 4.64
CA ARG A 207 -3.76 24.67 4.35
C ARG A 207 -3.52 25.74 3.30
N ASP A 208 -4.27 25.69 2.21
CA ASP A 208 -4.15 26.58 1.06
C ASP A 208 -5.53 26.71 0.41
N GLN A 209 -6.30 27.69 0.88
CA GLN A 209 -7.67 27.91 0.42
C GLN A 209 -7.75 28.16 -1.08
N ILE A 210 -6.72 28.77 -1.68
CA ILE A 210 -6.67 29.06 -3.11
C ILE A 210 -6.60 27.75 -3.89
N LYS A 211 -5.70 26.83 -3.50
CA LYS A 211 -5.62 25.49 -4.14
C LYS A 211 -6.89 24.68 -3.95
N ALA A 212 -7.51 24.75 -2.77
CA ALA A 212 -8.79 24.09 -2.53
C ALA A 212 -9.89 24.59 -3.49
N ILE A 213 -10.03 25.91 -3.64
CA ILE A 213 -10.99 26.52 -4.57
C ILE A 213 -10.70 26.09 -6.01
N GLN A 214 -9.43 26.17 -6.46
CA GLN A 214 -9.05 25.77 -7.82
C GLN A 214 -9.42 24.32 -8.14
N LEU A 215 -9.21 23.40 -7.20
CA LEU A 215 -9.60 22.00 -7.38
C LEU A 215 -11.11 21.83 -7.43
N TYR A 216 -11.85 22.49 -6.53
CA TYR A 216 -13.32 22.46 -6.54
C TYR A 216 -13.93 23.06 -7.81
N GLU A 217 -13.40 24.18 -8.30
CA GLU A 217 -13.80 24.76 -9.58
C GLU A 217 -13.51 23.83 -10.75
N LYS A 218 -12.36 23.14 -10.73
CA LYS A 218 -12.04 22.14 -11.74
C LYS A 218 -13.04 20.99 -11.71
N ILE A 219 -13.41 20.47 -10.54
CA ILE A 219 -14.46 19.44 -10.40
C ILE A 219 -15.80 19.94 -10.96
N SER A 220 -16.24 21.14 -10.57
CA SER A 220 -17.51 21.73 -11.03
C SER A 220 -17.58 21.93 -12.55
N LYS A 221 -16.45 22.12 -13.23
CA LYS A 221 -16.41 22.22 -14.69
C LYS A 221 -16.66 20.87 -15.37
N TYR A 222 -16.24 19.78 -14.75
CA TYR A 222 -16.45 18.42 -15.26
C TYR A 222 -17.83 17.88 -14.89
N ASP A 223 -18.24 18.07 -13.63
CA ASP A 223 -19.53 17.65 -13.10
C ASP A 223 -20.06 18.72 -12.12
N PRO A 224 -20.99 19.58 -12.56
CA PRO A 224 -21.56 20.64 -11.73
C PRO A 224 -22.34 20.13 -10.50
N ASP A 225 -22.84 18.90 -10.56
CA ASP A 225 -23.69 18.28 -9.52
C ASP A 225 -22.87 17.31 -8.63
N PHE A 226 -21.55 17.30 -8.78
CA PHE A 226 -20.67 16.45 -7.99
C PHE A 226 -20.66 16.86 -6.51
N LEU A 227 -21.29 16.05 -5.67
CA LEU A 227 -21.32 16.21 -4.21
C LEU A 227 -21.77 17.63 -3.78
N ASP A 228 -21.11 18.22 -2.78
CA ASP A 228 -21.36 19.54 -2.22
C ASP A 228 -20.38 20.62 -2.73
N VAL A 229 -19.77 20.41 -3.91
CA VAL A 229 -18.69 21.27 -4.44
C VAL A 229 -19.08 22.75 -4.52
N GLN A 230 -20.30 23.08 -4.96
CA GLN A 230 -20.77 24.48 -5.02
C GLN A 230 -20.85 25.11 -3.62
N GLU A 231 -21.29 24.35 -2.63
CA GLU A 231 -21.35 24.81 -1.24
C GLU A 231 -19.94 25.04 -0.69
N LYS A 232 -18.99 24.16 -1.00
CA LYS A 232 -17.57 24.31 -0.63
C LYS A 232 -16.95 25.57 -1.22
N ILE A 233 -17.13 25.83 -2.52
CA ILE A 233 -16.65 27.06 -3.18
C ILE A 233 -17.26 28.30 -2.52
N SER A 234 -18.57 28.29 -2.27
CA SER A 234 -19.26 29.43 -1.64
C SER A 234 -18.74 29.74 -0.23
N LYS A 235 -18.48 28.70 0.58
CA LYS A 235 -17.92 28.86 1.93
C LYS A 235 -16.51 29.44 1.89
N LEU A 236 -15.63 28.88 1.06
CA LEU A 236 -14.23 29.29 0.98
C LEU A 236 -14.05 30.69 0.40
N THR A 237 -14.88 31.08 -0.58
CA THR A 237 -14.82 32.44 -1.17
C THR A 237 -15.40 33.52 -0.27
N LYS A 238 -16.38 33.20 0.58
CA LYS A 238 -16.84 34.11 1.65
C LYS A 238 -15.75 34.34 2.69
N SER A 239 -15.04 33.29 3.12
CA SER A 239 -13.90 33.44 4.03
C SER A 239 -12.72 34.17 3.39
N GLU A 240 -12.48 34.01 2.08
CA GLU A 240 -11.42 34.75 1.37
C GLU A 240 -11.70 36.26 1.36
N LYS A 241 -12.96 36.67 1.14
CA LYS A 241 -13.36 38.09 1.23
C LYS A 241 -13.11 38.63 2.64
N GLU A 242 -13.38 37.86 3.69
CA GLU A 242 -13.11 38.26 5.08
C GLU A 242 -11.60 38.27 5.42
N TYR A 243 -10.80 37.37 4.85
CA TYR A 243 -9.35 37.31 5.02
C TYR A 243 -8.62 38.44 4.29
N LYS A 244 -9.00 38.74 3.04
CA LYS A 244 -8.46 39.89 2.29
C LYS A 244 -8.76 41.22 2.98
N ILE A 245 -9.91 41.36 3.65
CA ILE A 245 -10.25 42.56 4.44
C ILE A 245 -9.35 42.69 5.70
N LYS A 246 -8.80 41.59 6.23
CA LYS A 246 -7.85 41.63 7.36
C LYS A 246 -6.40 41.84 6.95
N ASN A 247 -6.02 41.46 5.72
CA ASN A 247 -4.63 41.44 5.26
C ASN A 247 -4.34 42.39 4.08
N THR A 248 -5.12 43.46 3.91
CA THR A 248 -4.72 44.57 3.03
C THR A 248 -3.57 45.39 3.64
N GLU A 249 -2.40 44.77 3.74
CA GLU A 249 -1.12 45.37 3.38
C GLU A 249 -0.53 44.51 2.25
N ASN A 250 -0.81 44.97 1.03
CA ASN A 250 -0.35 44.58 -0.32
C ASN A 250 0.49 43.30 -0.52
N PHE A 251 0.05 42.47 -1.47
CA PHE A 251 0.99 41.72 -2.32
C PHE A 251 0.47 41.59 -3.76
N ASP A 252 1.27 42.10 -4.71
CA ASP A 252 1.10 41.99 -6.17
C ASP A 252 1.77 40.71 -6.70
N LEU A 253 1.15 40.07 -7.70
CA LEU A 253 1.44 38.73 -8.19
C LEU A 253 2.26 38.67 -9.49
N GLU A 254 3.05 39.70 -9.84
CA GLU A 254 3.69 39.78 -11.17
C GLU A 254 5.20 39.48 -11.28
N ASN A 255 5.88 38.93 -10.25
CA ASN A 255 7.36 38.91 -10.28
C ASN A 255 8.07 37.59 -9.90
N GLU A 256 7.67 36.45 -10.47
CA GLU A 256 8.49 35.21 -10.39
C GLU A 256 8.76 34.54 -11.75
N ASN A 257 9.05 35.35 -12.77
CA ASN A 257 9.83 34.88 -13.93
C ASN A 257 11.25 35.43 -13.86
N ASN A 258 12.08 34.92 -12.94
CA ASN A 258 13.54 35.02 -13.01
C ASN A 258 14.19 34.02 -12.03
N ILE A 259 14.46 32.80 -12.49
CA ILE A 259 15.45 31.93 -11.86
C ILE A 259 16.70 31.96 -12.74
N HIS A 260 17.73 32.66 -12.26
CA HIS A 260 19.09 32.54 -12.76
C HIS A 260 19.73 31.29 -12.16
N PHE A 261 20.34 30.47 -13.02
CA PHE A 261 21.30 29.46 -12.60
C PHE A 261 22.62 30.12 -12.18
N LEU A 262 23.09 29.77 -10.98
CA LEU A 262 24.51 29.67 -10.64
C LEU A 262 24.72 28.34 -9.91
#